data_AF-A0A812T231-F1
#
_entry.id   AF-A0A812T231-F1
#
_cell.length_a   1.000
_cell.length_b   1.000
_cell.length_c   1.000
_cell.angle_alpha   90.00
_cell.angle_beta   90.00
_cell.angle_gamma   90.00
#
_symmetry.space_group_name_H-M   'P 1'
#
loop_
_entity.id
_entity.type
_entity.pdbx_description
1 polymer ?
#
loop_
_entity_poly.entity_id
_entity_poly.type
_entity_poly.pdbx_seq_one_letter_code
_entity_poly.pdbx_strand_id
1 'polypeptide(L)'
;EVDTYTSELYPVQNLSPDGMFLESVKSIPMLWFTPTAWAGKVLPHMQNYGTHHINTISAGGEFRYAAIVEASYISAHGSAEMDAEADADFLFFFSADAEAHASASASEAFRQSLSLRQVVCNGGNGKCNANSTATYDAWVDSVHKYPWVLSARYTPNYALVPTTENGIVLEAVTIAYLAWQGVQKLMEELTAIRAVLKMYAGLADPLCSFQKIGTCSSGSTSCTQAGSTGDPAKLIPIVRANAQKLYNQTDPLHAQFQTTLGARNSSMQVDGWLPNATSWVQAVKDMAAVVFSMPTVLQCTGYADMSTDPICQLFGCKDHVCQTAPGVKCGDCEAKVAASCAWASVPIPRKLLSPLFDRPIYI
;
A
#
# COMPACT_ATOMS: atom_id res chain seq x y z
N GLU A 1 15.65 12.66 11.07
CA GLU A 1 17.02 12.45 10.60
C GLU A 1 17.96 13.08 11.60
N VAL A 2 19.08 12.43 11.89
CA VAL A 2 20.07 12.91 12.86
C VAL A 2 21.39 13.11 12.14
N ASP A 3 21.98 14.30 12.29
CA ASP A 3 23.28 14.72 11.75
C ASP A 3 23.49 14.35 10.28
N THR A 4 22.66 14.98 9.44
CA THR A 4 22.73 14.85 7.99
C THR A 4 23.86 15.69 7.44
N TYR A 5 24.84 15.04 6.81
CA TYR A 5 25.89 15.70 6.03
C TYR A 5 25.71 15.37 4.55
N THR A 6 25.65 16.40 3.72
CA THR A 6 25.66 16.23 2.26
C THR A 6 27.08 16.45 1.76
N SER A 7 27.65 15.46 1.09
CA SER A 7 28.89 15.61 0.35
C SER A 7 28.65 15.34 -1.12
N GLU A 8 29.07 16.30 -1.96
CA GLU A 8 29.37 15.97 -3.35
C GLU A 8 30.58 15.05 -3.33
N LEU A 9 30.42 13.82 -3.81
CA LEU A 9 31.52 12.86 -3.78
C LEU A 9 32.61 13.33 -4.74
N TYR A 10 32.24 13.62 -6.00
CA TYR A 10 33.02 14.34 -7.01
C TYR A 10 32.09 14.85 -8.13
N PRO A 11 32.40 15.95 -8.83
CA PRO A 11 31.78 16.24 -10.13
C PRO A 11 32.00 15.06 -11.08
N VAL A 12 30.99 14.67 -11.87
CA VAL A 12 31.07 13.52 -12.80
C VAL A 12 32.30 13.59 -13.72
N GLN A 13 32.72 14.81 -14.09
CA GLN A 13 33.91 15.08 -14.92
C GLN A 13 35.24 14.61 -14.29
N ASN A 14 35.25 14.37 -12.97
CA ASN A 14 36.44 13.96 -12.21
C ASN A 14 36.38 12.47 -11.80
N LEU A 15 35.32 11.75 -12.17
CA LEU A 15 35.21 10.31 -11.93
C LEU A 15 35.82 9.55 -13.11
N SER A 16 36.80 8.69 -12.81
CA SER A 16 37.35 7.74 -13.78
C SER A 16 36.74 6.36 -13.53
N PRO A 17 35.97 5.78 -14.48
CA PRO A 17 35.47 4.42 -14.33
C PRO A 17 36.63 3.42 -14.19
N ASP A 18 36.42 2.38 -13.39
CA ASP A 18 37.46 1.37 -13.18
C ASP A 18 37.71 0.55 -14.45
N GLY A 19 38.90 -0.06 -14.53
CA GLY A 19 39.32 -0.81 -15.71
C GLY A 19 38.42 -2.01 -16.02
N MET A 20 37.88 -2.70 -15.00
CA MET A 20 37.02 -3.87 -15.22
C MET A 20 35.65 -3.46 -15.75
N PHE A 21 35.12 -2.32 -15.29
CA PHE A 21 33.92 -1.73 -15.87
C PHE A 21 34.14 -1.44 -17.35
N LEU A 22 35.23 -0.75 -17.71
CA LEU A 22 35.52 -0.40 -19.11
C LEU A 22 35.72 -1.64 -19.99
N GLU A 23 36.41 -2.68 -19.51
CA GLU A 23 36.54 -3.94 -20.24
C GLU A 23 35.19 -4.66 -20.40
N SER A 24 34.34 -4.62 -19.38
CA SER A 24 32.99 -5.17 -19.47
C SER A 24 32.16 -4.44 -20.53
N VAL A 25 32.23 -3.11 -20.59
CA VAL A 25 31.55 -2.29 -21.61
C VAL A 25 32.03 -2.65 -23.02
N LYS A 26 33.36 -2.73 -23.24
CA LYS A 26 33.94 -3.15 -24.54
C LYS A 26 33.50 -4.54 -24.99
N SER A 27 33.13 -5.40 -24.04
CA SER A 27 32.70 -6.76 -24.34
C SER A 27 31.24 -6.86 -24.83
N ILE A 28 30.47 -5.77 -24.73
CA ILE A 28 29.10 -5.71 -25.22
C ILE A 28 29.14 -5.51 -26.74
N PRO A 29 28.61 -6.44 -27.54
CA PRO A 29 28.70 -6.36 -29.00
C PRO A 29 27.76 -5.29 -29.57
N MET A 30 28.10 -4.75 -30.73
CA MET A 30 27.22 -3.85 -31.50
C MET A 30 25.84 -4.46 -31.80
N LEU A 31 25.78 -5.78 -32.02
CA LEU A 31 24.52 -6.55 -32.12
C LEU A 31 23.93 -6.85 -30.73
N TRP A 32 23.94 -5.85 -29.85
CA TRP A 32 23.51 -5.96 -28.47
C TRP A 32 22.07 -6.39 -28.35
N PHE A 33 21.23 -6.14 -29.36
CA PHE A 33 19.80 -6.44 -29.32
C PHE A 33 19.45 -7.92 -29.47
N THR A 34 20.43 -8.80 -29.68
CA THR A 34 20.17 -10.25 -29.79
C THR A 34 19.98 -10.87 -28.39
N PRO A 35 19.08 -11.87 -28.23
CA PRO A 35 18.91 -12.56 -26.95
C PRO A 35 20.21 -13.18 -26.41
N THR A 36 21.07 -13.69 -27.29
CA THR A 36 22.38 -14.27 -26.93
C THR A 36 23.34 -13.22 -26.38
N ALA A 37 23.43 -12.03 -26.99
CA ALA A 37 24.24 -10.93 -26.45
C ALA A 37 23.73 -10.50 -25.06
N TRP A 38 22.42 -10.53 -24.86
CA TRP A 38 21.85 -10.20 -23.55
C TRP A 38 22.21 -11.20 -22.47
N ALA A 39 22.00 -12.49 -22.73
CA ALA A 39 22.32 -13.54 -21.78
C ALA A 39 23.82 -13.57 -21.45
N GLY A 40 24.68 -13.39 -22.45
CA GLY A 40 26.12 -13.55 -22.28
C GLY A 40 26.89 -12.30 -21.85
N LYS A 41 26.39 -11.09 -22.12
CA LYS A 41 27.15 -9.84 -21.95
C LYS A 41 26.37 -8.73 -21.25
N VAL A 42 25.16 -8.41 -21.73
CA VAL A 42 24.39 -7.27 -21.19
C VAL A 42 23.89 -7.54 -19.77
N LEU A 43 23.23 -8.68 -19.53
CA LEU A 43 22.71 -9.02 -18.20
C LEU A 43 23.83 -9.14 -17.16
N PRO A 44 24.96 -9.84 -17.42
CA PRO A 44 26.10 -9.85 -16.51
C PRO A 44 26.65 -8.45 -16.22
N HIS A 45 26.75 -7.57 -17.23
CA HIS A 45 27.18 -6.19 -17.02
C HIS A 45 26.25 -5.45 -16.06
N MET A 46 24.93 -5.48 -16.33
CA MET A 46 23.94 -4.80 -15.50
C MET A 46 23.86 -5.36 -14.08
N GLN A 47 24.08 -6.67 -13.90
CA GLN A 47 24.11 -7.30 -12.58
C GLN A 47 25.34 -6.89 -11.76
N ASN A 48 26.50 -6.74 -12.41
CA ASN A 48 27.75 -6.41 -11.73
C ASN A 48 27.86 -4.92 -11.39
N TYR A 49 27.38 -4.04 -12.27
CA TYR A 49 27.62 -2.59 -12.17
C TYR A 49 26.36 -1.76 -11.99
N GLY A 50 25.17 -2.36 -12.12
CA GLY A 50 23.92 -1.63 -12.14
C GLY A 50 23.80 -0.72 -13.37
N THR A 51 22.84 0.20 -13.32
CA THR A 51 22.55 1.16 -14.40
C THR A 51 23.03 2.58 -14.10
N HIS A 52 23.32 2.88 -12.83
CA HIS A 52 23.68 4.20 -12.35
C HIS A 52 24.82 4.12 -11.34
N HIS A 53 25.61 5.18 -11.28
CA HIS A 53 26.57 5.42 -10.22
C HIS A 53 26.06 6.54 -9.31
N ILE A 54 26.55 6.54 -8.07
CA ILE A 54 26.24 7.55 -7.08
C ILE A 54 27.19 8.73 -7.28
N ASN A 55 26.65 9.93 -7.48
CA ASN A 55 27.45 11.16 -7.64
C ASN A 55 27.47 12.02 -6.36
N THR A 56 26.42 11.92 -5.54
CA THR A 56 26.22 12.71 -4.32
C THR A 56 25.53 11.81 -3.31
N ILE A 57 25.96 11.88 -2.06
CA ILE A 57 25.28 11.21 -0.94
C ILE A 57 24.91 12.24 0.11
N SER A 58 23.77 11.99 0.74
CA SER A 58 23.45 12.50 2.06
C SER A 58 23.61 11.35 3.04
N ALA A 59 24.46 11.52 4.03
CA ALA A 59 24.76 10.48 5.01
C ALA A 59 24.52 10.99 6.44
N GLY A 60 24.04 10.10 7.30
CA GLY A 60 23.66 10.40 8.67
C GLY A 60 22.98 9.21 9.34
N GLY A 61 22.14 9.49 10.33
CA GLY A 61 21.42 8.48 11.11
C GLY A 61 19.95 8.46 10.75
N GLU A 62 19.43 7.28 10.44
CA GLU A 62 18.00 7.08 10.28
C GLU A 62 17.45 6.27 11.45
N PHE A 63 16.46 6.83 12.15
CA PHE A 63 15.70 6.13 13.17
C PHE A 63 14.25 6.04 12.69
N ARG A 64 13.75 4.82 12.47
CA ARG A 64 12.37 4.56 12.04
C ARG A 64 11.62 3.83 13.14
N TYR A 65 10.47 4.38 13.49
CA TYR A 65 9.45 3.70 14.25
C TYR A 65 8.34 3.26 13.31
N ALA A 66 7.98 1.98 13.36
CA ALA A 66 6.88 1.42 12.60
C ALA A 66 5.94 0.67 13.54
N ALA A 67 4.66 1.01 13.46
CA ALA A 67 3.60 0.37 14.21
C ALA A 67 2.55 -0.19 13.23
N ILE A 68 2.14 -1.44 13.41
CA ILE A 68 1.04 -2.04 12.65
C ILE A 68 -0.18 -2.06 13.55
N VAL A 69 -1.17 -1.26 13.19
CA VAL A 69 -2.43 -1.08 13.90
C VAL A 69 -3.50 -1.98 13.29
N GLU A 70 -4.38 -2.56 14.10
CA GLU A 70 -5.54 -3.30 13.61
C GLU A 70 -6.46 -2.43 12.75
N ALA A 71 -6.94 -2.99 11.64
CA ALA A 71 -7.78 -2.26 10.68
C ALA A 71 -9.09 -1.74 11.30
N SER A 72 -9.60 -2.40 12.34
CA SER A 72 -10.77 -1.98 13.13
C SER A 72 -10.53 -0.61 13.77
N TYR A 73 -9.37 -0.39 14.37
CA TYR A 73 -8.99 0.88 14.98
C TYR A 73 -8.81 1.98 13.93
N ILE A 74 -8.13 1.68 12.82
CA ILE A 74 -7.97 2.61 11.68
C ILE A 74 -9.32 3.04 11.10
N SER A 75 -10.31 2.16 11.10
CA SER A 75 -11.64 2.49 10.57
C SER A 75 -12.48 3.37 11.50
N ALA A 76 -12.19 3.34 12.81
CA ALA A 76 -12.89 4.11 13.82
C ALA A 76 -12.27 5.49 14.06
N HIS A 77 -10.95 5.62 13.86
CA HIS A 77 -10.18 6.82 14.13
C HIS A 77 -9.60 7.38 12.83
N GLY A 78 -9.81 8.66 12.54
CA GLY A 78 -9.31 9.29 11.32
C GLY A 78 -7.78 9.34 11.26
N SER A 79 -7.20 9.62 10.09
CA SER A 79 -5.73 9.65 9.90
C SER A 79 -5.01 10.62 10.83
N ALA A 80 -5.59 11.79 11.10
CA ALA A 80 -4.99 12.79 11.99
C ALA A 80 -4.92 12.32 13.46
N GLU A 81 -5.90 11.54 13.91
CA GLU A 81 -5.90 10.96 15.26
C GLU A 81 -4.89 9.82 15.35
N MET A 82 -4.78 9.00 14.30
CA MET A 82 -3.74 7.97 14.21
C MET A 82 -2.32 8.54 14.22
N ASP A 83 -2.07 9.62 13.48
CA ASP A 83 -0.75 10.26 13.43
C ASP A 83 -0.37 10.78 14.82
N ALA A 84 -1.32 11.42 15.52
CA ALA A 84 -1.10 11.91 16.88
C ALA A 84 -0.83 10.78 17.90
N GLU A 85 -1.55 9.67 17.80
CA GLU A 85 -1.36 8.49 18.66
C GLU A 85 -0.02 7.79 18.39
N ALA A 86 0.39 7.67 17.11
CA ALA A 86 1.68 7.12 16.75
C ALA A 86 2.85 8.00 17.24
N ASP A 87 2.71 9.33 17.15
CA ASP A 87 3.68 10.29 17.69
C ASP A 87 3.79 10.18 19.21
N ALA A 88 2.66 10.06 19.91
CA ALA A 88 2.63 9.90 21.36
C ALA A 88 3.24 8.55 21.81
N ASP A 89 3.01 7.46 21.07
CA ASP A 89 3.59 6.16 21.37
C ASP A 89 5.11 6.14 21.10
N PHE A 90 5.56 6.80 20.03
CA PHE A 90 6.97 6.99 19.73
C PHE A 90 7.70 7.75 20.84
N LEU A 91 7.15 8.88 21.30
CA LEU A 91 7.74 9.66 22.39
C LEU A 91 7.76 8.87 23.70
N PHE A 92 6.70 8.08 23.97
CA PHE A 92 6.62 7.23 25.14
C PHE A 92 7.72 6.15 25.15
N PHE A 93 8.11 5.62 23.99
CA PHE A 93 9.19 4.63 23.85
C PHE A 93 10.51 5.10 24.47
N PHE A 94 10.84 6.40 24.38
CA PHE A 94 12.05 6.96 24.97
C PHE A 94 11.94 7.28 26.47
N SER A 95 10.71 7.43 26.97
CA SER A 95 10.44 7.87 28.35
C SER A 95 10.49 6.76 29.40
N ALA A 96 10.71 5.50 29.00
CA ALA A 96 10.69 4.34 29.90
C ALA A 96 11.77 4.37 31.00
N ASP A 97 12.74 5.30 30.95
CA ASP A 97 13.78 5.50 31.96
C ASP A 97 13.54 6.70 32.90
N ALA A 98 12.43 7.43 32.77
CA ALA A 98 12.10 8.51 33.69
C ALA A 98 10.76 8.25 34.39
N GLU A 99 10.78 8.18 35.72
CA GLU A 99 9.60 8.35 36.58
C GLU A 99 8.89 9.73 36.38
N ALA A 100 9.22 10.49 35.33
CA ALA A 100 8.66 11.79 35.06
C ALA A 100 8.68 12.16 33.56
N HIS A 101 7.52 12.64 33.08
CA HIS A 101 7.35 13.54 31.93
C HIS A 101 7.16 12.98 30.50
N ALA A 102 6.27 11.99 30.31
CA ALA A 102 5.48 11.96 29.08
C ALA A 102 4.16 12.71 29.33
N SER A 103 4.03 13.95 28.86
CA SER A 103 2.76 14.70 28.94
C SER A 103 1.67 14.15 28.01
N ALA A 104 2.01 13.18 27.16
CA ALA A 104 1.08 12.42 26.34
C ALA A 104 1.60 10.99 26.20
N SER A 105 0.80 10.03 26.64
CA SER A 105 0.94 8.63 26.27
C SER A 105 -0.14 8.31 25.24
N ALA A 106 0.19 7.53 24.21
CA ALA A 106 -0.84 7.01 23.32
C ALA A 106 -1.96 6.33 24.13
N SER A 107 -3.19 6.43 23.65
CA SER A 107 -4.34 5.84 24.33
C SER A 107 -4.15 4.34 24.51
N GLU A 108 -4.68 3.80 25.61
CA GLU A 108 -4.62 2.36 25.86
C GLU A 108 -5.30 1.56 24.73
N ALA A 109 -6.35 2.13 24.12
CA ALA A 109 -7.01 1.55 22.96
C ALA A 109 -6.08 1.47 21.74
N PHE A 110 -5.30 2.53 21.46
CA PHE A 110 -4.27 2.49 20.41
C PHE A 110 -3.26 1.38 20.68
N ARG A 111 -2.70 1.33 21.90
CA ARG A 111 -1.68 0.33 22.28
C ARG A 111 -2.18 -1.11 22.20
N GLN A 112 -3.42 -1.36 22.63
CA GLN A 112 -4.04 -2.68 22.52
C GLN A 112 -4.31 -3.07 21.07
N SER A 113 -4.51 -2.10 20.16
CA SER A 113 -4.67 -2.35 18.73
C SER A 113 -3.34 -2.56 17.98
N LEU A 114 -2.19 -2.42 18.64
CA LEU A 114 -0.89 -2.66 18.01
C LEU A 114 -0.59 -4.15 17.89
N SER A 115 -0.59 -4.63 16.66
CA SER A 115 -0.20 -6.00 16.32
C SER A 115 1.32 -6.18 16.22
N LEU A 116 2.06 -5.10 15.90
CA LEU A 116 3.51 -5.09 15.83
C LEU A 116 4.04 -3.69 16.13
N ARG A 117 5.14 -3.63 16.89
CA ARG A 117 5.99 -2.45 17.03
C ARG A 117 7.40 -2.81 16.61
N GLN A 118 7.97 -2.02 15.72
CA GLN A 118 9.32 -2.24 15.23
C GLN A 118 10.10 -0.93 15.22
N VAL A 119 11.29 -0.98 15.78
CA VAL A 119 12.31 0.07 15.64
C VAL A 119 13.35 -0.44 14.66
N VAL A 120 13.68 0.39 13.67
CA VAL A 120 14.76 0.14 12.72
C VAL A 120 15.67 1.34 12.72
N CYS A 121 16.96 1.11 12.86
CA CYS A 121 17.93 2.20 12.77
C CYS A 121 19.04 1.86 11.81
N ASN A 122 19.29 2.79 10.91
CA ASN A 122 20.33 2.69 9.91
C ASN A 122 21.43 3.67 10.28
N GLY A 123 22.67 3.17 10.33
CA GLY A 123 23.83 3.92 10.80
C GLY A 123 24.04 3.80 12.31
N GLY A 124 25.11 4.41 12.77
CA GLY A 124 25.61 4.28 14.14
C GLY A 124 26.23 2.91 14.42
N ASN A 125 26.33 2.58 15.70
CA ASN A 125 26.96 1.35 16.20
C ASN A 125 26.06 0.09 16.13
N GLY A 126 24.93 0.16 15.43
CA GLY A 126 23.94 -0.92 15.31
C GLY A 126 23.17 -1.24 16.60
N LYS A 127 23.37 -0.48 17.67
CA LYS A 127 22.66 -0.64 18.94
C LYS A 127 21.65 0.49 19.09
N CYS A 128 20.45 0.27 18.59
CA CYS A 128 19.37 1.25 18.69
C CYS A 128 18.12 0.72 19.39
N ASN A 129 18.31 -0.26 20.28
CA ASN A 129 17.31 -0.59 21.29
C ASN A 129 17.15 0.64 22.19
N ALA A 130 16.35 1.61 21.75
CA ALA A 130 16.12 2.86 22.44
C ALA A 130 15.05 2.68 23.52
N ASN A 131 15.27 1.69 24.39
CA ASN A 131 14.44 1.51 25.58
C ASN A 131 14.65 2.64 26.61
N SER A 132 15.50 3.61 26.29
CA SER A 132 15.71 4.84 27.06
C SER A 132 16.24 5.99 26.21
N THR A 133 16.13 7.21 26.74
CA THR A 133 16.80 8.39 26.18
C THR A 133 18.32 8.20 26.10
N ALA A 134 18.95 7.61 27.13
CA ALA A 134 20.40 7.42 27.15
C ALA A 134 20.90 6.47 26.05
N THR A 135 20.13 5.42 25.74
CA THR A 135 20.47 4.50 24.65
C THR A 135 20.24 5.11 23.27
N TYR A 136 19.23 5.98 23.13
CA TYR A 136 19.02 6.79 21.94
C TYR A 136 20.17 7.78 21.72
N ASP A 137 20.55 8.55 22.74
CA ASP A 137 21.63 9.53 22.66
C ASP A 137 22.97 8.86 22.32
N ALA A 138 23.26 7.71 22.93
CA ALA A 138 24.45 6.93 22.60
C ALA A 138 24.45 6.41 21.14
N TRP A 139 23.28 6.15 20.57
CA TRP A 139 23.15 5.83 19.14
C TRP A 139 23.41 7.08 18.29
N VAL A 140 22.77 8.21 18.62
CA VAL A 140 22.98 9.51 17.95
C VAL A 140 24.47 9.87 17.90
N ASP A 141 25.17 9.84 19.03
CA ASP A 141 26.60 10.12 19.09
C ASP A 141 27.44 9.20 18.18
N SER A 142 26.99 7.96 18.00
CA SER A 142 27.68 6.98 17.16
C SER A 142 27.46 7.19 15.66
N VAL A 143 26.41 7.91 15.26
CA VAL A 143 26.08 8.17 13.85
C VAL A 143 27.18 8.93 13.14
N HIS A 144 27.80 9.93 13.79
CA HIS A 144 28.91 10.67 13.21
C HIS A 144 30.09 9.77 12.81
N LYS A 145 30.32 8.69 13.57
CA LYS A 145 31.41 7.76 13.32
C LYS A 145 31.04 6.70 12.28
N TYR A 146 29.77 6.34 12.19
CA TYR A 146 29.26 5.28 11.31
C TYR A 146 28.01 5.74 10.58
N PRO A 147 28.11 6.75 9.69
CA PRO A 147 26.93 7.28 9.02
C PRO A 147 26.38 6.26 8.01
N TRP A 148 25.08 6.28 7.82
CA TRP A 148 24.38 5.53 6.79
C TRP A 148 24.00 6.44 5.62
N VAL A 149 23.92 5.88 4.41
CA VAL A 149 23.44 6.63 3.25
C VAL A 149 21.92 6.82 3.37
N LEU A 150 21.50 8.04 3.71
CA LEU A 150 20.09 8.42 3.86
C LEU A 150 19.45 8.67 2.49
N SER A 151 20.19 9.34 1.60
CA SER A 151 19.76 9.54 0.22
C SER A 151 20.98 9.66 -0.70
N ALA A 152 20.75 9.41 -1.98
CA ALA A 152 21.78 9.50 -3.00
C ALA A 152 21.19 10.09 -4.29
N ARG A 153 22.03 10.83 -5.01
CA ARG A 153 21.75 11.21 -6.39
C ARG A 153 22.50 10.29 -7.32
N TYR A 154 21.80 9.86 -8.37
CA TYR A 154 22.26 8.86 -9.30
C TYR A 154 22.42 9.46 -10.68
N THR A 155 23.49 9.09 -11.37
CA THR A 155 23.71 9.43 -12.79
C THR A 155 23.91 8.14 -13.58
N PRO A 156 23.37 8.02 -14.80
CA PRO A 156 23.52 6.81 -15.59
C PRO A 156 24.99 6.45 -15.85
N ASN A 157 25.30 5.16 -15.83
CA ASN A 157 26.67 4.66 -16.03
C ASN A 157 27.24 5.01 -17.40
N TYR A 158 26.40 5.14 -18.43
CA TYR A 158 26.85 5.56 -19.77
C TYR A 158 27.44 6.98 -19.78
N ALA A 159 27.09 7.84 -18.83
CA ALA A 159 27.66 9.20 -18.74
C ALA A 159 29.14 9.20 -18.29
N LEU A 160 29.65 8.08 -17.74
CA LEU A 160 31.06 7.91 -17.38
C LEU A 160 31.93 7.51 -18.59
N VAL A 161 31.32 7.08 -19.68
CA VAL A 161 32.03 6.58 -20.87
C VAL A 161 31.98 7.65 -21.95
N PRO A 162 33.12 8.04 -22.56
CA PRO A 162 33.11 8.97 -23.68
C PRO A 162 32.19 8.47 -24.81
N THR A 163 31.56 9.40 -25.55
CA THR A 163 30.66 9.15 -26.69
C THR A 163 31.39 8.55 -27.90
N THR A 164 31.90 7.35 -27.69
CA THR A 164 32.48 6.44 -28.67
C THR A 164 31.44 5.36 -28.99
N GLU A 165 31.75 4.47 -29.94
CA GLU A 165 30.89 3.33 -30.27
C GLU A 165 30.43 2.54 -29.02
N ASN A 166 31.37 2.25 -28.11
CA ASN A 166 31.08 1.55 -26.85
C ASN A 166 30.19 2.37 -25.90
N GLY A 167 30.36 3.69 -25.85
CA GLY A 167 29.51 4.57 -25.03
C GLY A 167 28.08 4.62 -25.55
N ILE A 168 27.90 4.70 -26.87
CA ILE A 168 26.59 4.68 -27.53
C ILE A 168 25.90 3.33 -27.31
N VAL A 169 26.64 2.22 -27.45
CA VAL A 169 26.11 0.88 -27.17
C VAL A 169 25.69 0.77 -25.70
N LEU A 170 26.52 1.23 -24.77
CA LEU A 170 26.21 1.22 -23.34
C LEU A 170 24.93 2.02 -23.01
N GLU A 171 24.78 3.20 -23.60
CA GLU A 171 23.57 4.01 -23.46
C GLU A 171 22.33 3.25 -23.96
N ALA A 172 22.39 2.70 -25.18
CA ALA A 172 21.29 1.97 -25.78
C ALA A 172 20.88 0.74 -24.95
N VAL A 173 21.85 -0.07 -24.50
CA VAL A 173 21.54 -1.26 -23.67
C VAL A 173 21.01 -0.87 -22.29
N THR A 174 21.46 0.25 -21.73
CA THR A 174 20.97 0.76 -20.43
C THR A 174 19.50 1.17 -20.55
N ILE A 175 19.16 1.93 -21.60
CA ILE A 175 17.78 2.34 -21.88
C ILE A 175 16.90 1.11 -22.10
N ALA A 176 17.34 0.18 -22.95
CA ALA A 176 16.59 -1.04 -23.21
C ALA A 176 16.40 -1.89 -21.93
N TYR A 177 17.43 -2.00 -21.09
CA TYR A 177 17.35 -2.76 -19.83
C TYR A 177 16.28 -2.17 -18.90
N LEU A 178 16.35 -0.85 -18.66
CA LEU A 178 15.38 -0.15 -17.81
C LEU A 178 13.96 -0.25 -18.37
N ALA A 179 13.81 -0.11 -19.69
CA ALA A 179 12.51 -0.20 -20.36
C ALA A 179 11.91 -1.61 -20.19
N TRP A 180 12.68 -2.68 -20.41
CA TRP A 180 12.22 -4.05 -20.21
C TRP A 180 11.84 -4.34 -18.75
N GLN A 181 12.64 -3.88 -17.79
CA GLN A 181 12.29 -3.99 -16.36
C GLN A 181 11.01 -3.21 -16.04
N GLY A 182 10.84 -2.02 -16.61
CA GLY A 182 9.63 -1.20 -16.45
C GLY A 182 8.38 -1.90 -16.94
N VAL A 183 8.38 -2.45 -18.16
CA VAL A 183 7.22 -3.19 -18.70
C VAL A 183 6.92 -4.44 -17.88
N GLN A 184 7.95 -5.16 -17.43
CA GLN A 184 7.75 -6.30 -16.55
C GLN A 184 7.06 -5.87 -15.24
N LYS A 185 7.49 -4.76 -14.64
CA LYS A 185 6.88 -4.25 -13.41
C LYS A 185 5.43 -3.82 -13.61
N LEU A 186 5.13 -3.14 -14.72
CA LEU A 186 3.76 -2.77 -15.08
C LEU A 186 2.86 -4.00 -15.28
N MET A 187 3.39 -5.07 -15.87
CA MET A 187 2.66 -6.33 -16.02
C MET A 187 2.35 -6.99 -14.66
N GLU A 188 3.31 -6.99 -13.74
CA GLU A 188 3.11 -7.47 -12.36
C GLU A 188 2.03 -6.67 -11.64
N GLU A 189 2.09 -5.35 -11.71
CA GLU A 189 1.09 -4.45 -11.11
C GLU A 189 -0.30 -4.65 -11.71
N LEU A 190 -0.40 -4.74 -13.04
CA LEU A 190 -1.66 -5.00 -13.73
C LEU A 190 -2.23 -6.38 -13.36
N THR A 191 -1.37 -7.38 -13.18
CA THR A 191 -1.78 -8.72 -12.73
C THR A 191 -2.34 -8.68 -11.31
N ALA A 192 -1.74 -7.91 -10.40
CA ALA A 192 -2.25 -7.70 -9.05
C ALA A 192 -3.61 -6.97 -9.06
N ILE A 193 -3.74 -5.90 -9.85
CA ILE A 193 -5.00 -5.18 -10.07
C ILE A 193 -6.09 -6.15 -10.54
N ARG A 194 -5.79 -6.98 -11.56
CA ARG A 194 -6.71 -7.98 -12.10
C ARG A 194 -7.13 -9.01 -11.07
N ALA A 195 -6.23 -9.48 -10.22
CA ALA A 195 -6.53 -10.42 -9.15
C ALA A 195 -7.52 -9.83 -8.13
N VAL A 196 -7.29 -8.58 -7.70
CA VAL A 196 -8.18 -7.87 -6.78
C VAL A 196 -9.55 -7.62 -7.41
N LEU A 197 -9.61 -7.23 -8.69
CA LEU A 197 -10.87 -7.06 -9.41
C LEU A 197 -11.67 -8.37 -9.52
N LYS A 198 -11.00 -9.50 -9.77
CA LYS A 198 -11.66 -10.83 -9.75
C LYS A 198 -12.24 -11.15 -8.37
N MET A 199 -11.49 -10.87 -7.31
CA MET A 199 -11.98 -11.05 -5.94
C MET A 199 -13.26 -10.22 -5.69
N TYR A 200 -13.26 -8.94 -6.09
CA TYR A 200 -14.45 -8.08 -5.92
C TYR A 200 -15.63 -8.50 -6.80
N ALA A 201 -15.38 -8.93 -8.04
CA ALA A 201 -16.41 -9.47 -8.93
C ALA A 201 -17.04 -10.77 -8.38
N GLY A 202 -16.26 -11.56 -7.64
CA GLY A 202 -16.66 -12.83 -7.04
C GLY A 202 -17.12 -12.74 -5.58
N LEU A 203 -17.33 -11.55 -5.01
CA LEU A 203 -17.83 -11.42 -3.63
C LEU A 203 -19.12 -12.22 -3.47
N ALA A 204 -19.28 -13.00 -2.41
CA ALA A 204 -20.53 -13.71 -2.14
C ALA A 204 -21.65 -12.72 -1.75
N ASP A 205 -22.91 -13.16 -1.84
CA ASP A 205 -24.03 -12.32 -1.37
C ASP A 205 -23.90 -12.11 0.14
N PRO A 206 -24.14 -10.88 0.64
CA PRO A 206 -24.04 -10.64 2.06
C PRO A 206 -25.11 -11.47 2.78
N LEU A 207 -24.68 -12.34 3.70
CA LEU A 207 -25.58 -13.09 4.59
C LEU A 207 -26.05 -12.15 5.70
N CYS A 208 -26.91 -11.19 5.34
CA CYS A 208 -27.60 -10.38 6.34
C CYS A 208 -28.82 -11.18 6.79
N SER A 209 -28.57 -12.21 7.61
CA SER A 209 -29.61 -13.07 8.15
C SER A 209 -30.31 -12.36 9.31
N PHE A 210 -31.59 -12.04 9.14
CA PHE A 210 -32.48 -11.92 10.29
C PHE A 210 -32.65 -13.31 10.90
N GLN A 211 -32.27 -13.48 12.16
CA GLN A 211 -32.85 -14.58 12.94
C GLN A 211 -34.26 -14.16 13.32
N LYS A 212 -35.22 -14.54 12.49
CA LYS A 212 -36.63 -14.25 12.68
C LYS A 212 -37.14 -15.05 13.90
N ILE A 213 -37.20 -14.43 15.08
CA ILE A 213 -37.94 -15.01 16.21
C ILE A 213 -39.41 -14.68 15.97
N GLY A 214 -40.14 -15.61 15.33
CA GLY A 214 -41.61 -15.51 15.18
C GLY A 214 -42.13 -15.26 13.76
N THR A 215 -43.30 -15.81 13.47
CA THR A 215 -43.99 -15.73 12.17
C THR A 215 -44.68 -14.38 11.98
N CYS A 216 -44.05 -13.44 11.28
CA CYS A 216 -44.70 -12.22 10.79
C CYS A 216 -44.70 -12.12 9.26
N SER A 217 -45.80 -11.55 8.75
CA SER A 217 -46.15 -11.29 7.35
C SER A 217 -45.10 -10.44 6.63
N SER A 218 -44.94 -10.71 5.34
CA SER A 218 -44.09 -10.01 4.37
C SER A 218 -44.19 -8.48 4.43
N GLY A 219 -43.07 -7.75 4.47
CA GLY A 219 -43.14 -6.31 4.20
C GLY A 219 -41.89 -5.42 4.35
N SER A 220 -40.87 -5.78 5.13
CA SER A 220 -39.73 -4.87 5.37
C SER A 220 -38.39 -5.58 5.15
N THR A 221 -37.66 -5.17 4.11
CA THR A 221 -36.37 -5.74 3.67
C THR A 221 -35.18 -4.78 3.86
N SER A 222 -35.35 -3.68 4.61
CA SER A 222 -34.39 -2.56 4.64
C SER A 222 -33.71 -2.42 6.01
N CYS A 223 -32.48 -2.94 6.13
CA CYS A 223 -31.60 -2.80 7.31
C CYS A 223 -30.61 -1.64 7.16
N THR A 224 -31.07 -0.41 7.10
CA THR A 224 -30.17 0.76 7.11
C THR A 224 -30.48 1.64 8.32
N GLN A 225 -29.57 1.66 9.30
CA GLN A 225 -29.54 2.69 10.34
C GLN A 225 -29.05 4.03 9.78
N ALA A 226 -29.40 5.12 10.46
CA ALA A 226 -28.71 6.39 10.32
C ALA A 226 -27.23 6.21 10.73
N GLY A 227 -26.29 6.53 9.85
CA GLY A 227 -24.85 6.32 10.05
C GLY A 227 -24.29 5.05 9.40
N SER A 228 -25.11 4.15 8.83
CA SER A 228 -24.59 3.04 8.02
C SER A 228 -24.07 3.56 6.67
N THR A 229 -22.99 2.98 6.16
CA THR A 229 -22.37 3.36 4.87
C THR A 229 -23.16 2.89 3.65
N GLY A 230 -24.46 2.60 3.81
CA GLY A 230 -25.38 2.07 2.81
C GLY A 230 -25.71 0.57 2.99
N ASP A 231 -26.71 0.11 2.24
CA ASP A 231 -27.23 -1.28 2.28
C ASP A 231 -26.32 -2.24 1.49
N PRO A 232 -25.63 -3.20 2.14
CA PRO A 232 -24.75 -4.13 1.44
C PRO A 232 -25.48 -4.96 0.36
N ALA A 233 -26.76 -5.29 0.55
CA ALA A 233 -27.53 -6.03 -0.44
C ALA A 233 -27.73 -5.24 -1.75
N LYS A 234 -27.71 -3.90 -1.69
CA LYS A 234 -27.77 -3.02 -2.87
C LYS A 234 -26.38 -2.70 -3.43
N LEU A 235 -25.39 -2.53 -2.56
CA LEU A 235 -24.06 -2.08 -2.95
C LEU A 235 -23.18 -3.21 -3.49
N ILE A 236 -23.27 -4.44 -2.96
CA ILE A 236 -22.45 -5.57 -3.43
C ILE A 236 -22.70 -5.89 -4.92
N PRO A 237 -23.95 -5.95 -5.43
CA PRO A 237 -24.18 -6.11 -6.87
C PRO A 237 -23.54 -5.02 -7.74
N ILE A 238 -23.55 -3.75 -7.28
CA ILE A 238 -22.91 -2.62 -7.96
C ILE A 238 -21.39 -2.81 -7.99
N VAL A 239 -20.80 -3.19 -6.85
CA VAL A 239 -19.36 -3.46 -6.73
C VAL A 239 -18.94 -4.58 -7.67
N ARG A 240 -19.70 -5.68 -7.73
CA ARG A 240 -19.41 -6.79 -8.66
C ARG A 240 -19.43 -6.32 -10.11
N ALA A 241 -20.48 -5.58 -10.50
CA ALA A 241 -20.64 -5.08 -11.86
C ALA A 241 -19.49 -4.13 -12.26
N ASN A 242 -19.15 -3.19 -11.38
CA ASN A 242 -18.04 -2.24 -11.59
C ASN A 242 -16.69 -2.96 -11.65
N ALA A 243 -16.44 -3.91 -10.74
CA ALA A 243 -15.21 -4.70 -10.72
C ALA A 243 -15.05 -5.55 -12.00
N GLN A 244 -16.14 -6.18 -12.46
CA GLN A 244 -16.14 -6.93 -13.72
C GLN A 244 -15.92 -6.03 -14.94
N LYS A 245 -16.56 -4.85 -14.98
CA LYS A 245 -16.36 -3.85 -16.05
C LYS A 245 -14.89 -3.43 -16.14
N LEU A 246 -14.29 -3.07 -15.01
CA LEU A 246 -12.86 -2.72 -14.93
C LEU A 246 -11.96 -3.87 -15.32
N TYR A 247 -12.25 -5.08 -14.83
CA TYR A 247 -11.47 -6.27 -15.16
C TYR A 247 -11.41 -6.45 -16.68
N ASN A 248 -12.55 -6.35 -17.37
CA ASN A 248 -12.62 -6.45 -18.83
C ASN A 248 -11.86 -5.30 -19.53
N GLN A 249 -11.88 -4.08 -18.98
CA GLN A 249 -11.12 -2.95 -19.51
C GLN A 249 -9.59 -3.15 -19.40
N THR A 250 -9.12 -4.00 -18.49
CA THR A 250 -7.69 -4.30 -18.38
C THR A 250 -7.19 -5.32 -19.41
N ASP A 251 -8.07 -6.06 -20.09
CA ASP A 251 -7.68 -7.13 -21.02
C ASP A 251 -6.81 -6.65 -22.21
N PRO A 252 -7.14 -5.54 -22.90
CA PRO A 252 -6.31 -5.07 -24.02
C PRO A 252 -4.89 -4.72 -23.59
N LEU A 253 -4.74 -4.01 -22.48
CA LEU A 253 -3.43 -3.61 -21.96
C LEU A 253 -2.62 -4.82 -21.47
N HIS A 254 -3.27 -5.77 -20.80
CA HIS A 254 -2.64 -7.02 -20.38
C HIS A 254 -2.13 -7.84 -21.58
N ALA A 255 -2.93 -7.95 -22.65
CA ALA A 255 -2.52 -8.63 -23.87
C ALA A 255 -1.35 -7.93 -24.58
N GLN A 256 -1.35 -6.58 -24.60
CA GLN A 256 -0.22 -5.79 -25.11
C GLN A 256 1.05 -6.09 -24.33
N PHE A 257 1.03 -6.05 -23.00
CA PHE A 257 2.19 -6.39 -22.18
C PHE A 257 2.68 -7.82 -22.42
N GLN A 258 1.79 -8.81 -22.52
CA GLN A 258 2.18 -10.19 -22.82
C GLN A 258 2.88 -10.30 -24.18
N THR A 259 2.36 -9.60 -25.20
CA THR A 259 2.95 -9.60 -26.55
C THR A 259 4.31 -8.91 -26.54
N THR A 260 4.42 -7.74 -25.90
CA THR A 260 5.68 -7.00 -25.78
C THR A 260 6.73 -7.81 -25.04
N LEU A 261 6.40 -8.38 -23.87
CA LEU A 261 7.33 -9.23 -23.12
C LEU A 261 7.70 -10.50 -23.88
N GLY A 262 6.78 -11.05 -24.69
CA GLY A 262 7.06 -12.19 -25.57
C GLY A 262 8.04 -11.85 -26.71
N ALA A 263 8.02 -10.63 -27.23
CA ALA A 263 8.92 -10.17 -28.30
C ALA A 263 10.40 -10.20 -27.87
N ARG A 264 10.67 -10.14 -26.56
CA ARG A 264 11.99 -10.26 -25.94
C ARG A 264 12.74 -11.54 -26.38
N ASN A 265 12.00 -12.60 -26.73
CA ASN A 265 12.58 -13.87 -27.18
C ASN A 265 13.24 -13.76 -28.57
N SER A 266 12.90 -12.75 -29.34
CA SER A 266 13.38 -12.55 -30.72
C SER A 266 14.31 -11.35 -30.85
N SER A 267 14.01 -10.27 -30.13
CA SER A 267 14.81 -9.05 -30.14
C SER A 267 14.65 -8.29 -28.82
N MET A 268 15.73 -7.65 -28.41
CA MET A 268 15.78 -6.81 -27.22
C MET A 268 15.64 -5.32 -27.55
N GLN A 269 15.41 -4.98 -28.82
CA GLN A 269 15.07 -3.61 -29.22
C GLN A 269 13.77 -3.15 -28.56
N VAL A 270 13.71 -1.85 -28.27
CA VAL A 270 12.57 -1.24 -27.59
C VAL A 270 11.87 -0.20 -28.44
N ASP A 271 12.47 0.25 -29.54
CA ASP A 271 11.97 1.35 -30.39
C ASP A 271 10.53 1.13 -30.87
N GLY A 272 10.15 -0.12 -31.14
CA GLY A 272 8.82 -0.46 -31.65
C GLY A 272 7.68 -0.28 -30.64
N TRP A 273 7.96 -0.22 -29.34
CA TRP A 273 6.92 -0.13 -28.30
C TRP A 273 7.19 0.94 -27.24
N LEU A 274 8.44 1.39 -27.08
CA LEU A 274 8.82 2.41 -26.10
C LEU A 274 7.97 3.70 -26.18
N PRO A 275 7.53 4.18 -27.36
CA PRO A 275 6.64 5.34 -27.44
C PRO A 275 5.32 5.19 -26.66
N ASN A 276 4.85 3.96 -26.43
CA ASN A 276 3.62 3.67 -25.68
C ASN A 276 3.85 3.61 -24.16
N ALA A 277 5.10 3.60 -23.68
CA ALA A 277 5.40 3.36 -22.27
C ALA A 277 4.74 4.40 -21.35
N THR A 278 4.71 5.68 -21.75
CA THR A 278 4.10 6.74 -20.95
C THR A 278 2.60 6.55 -20.77
N SER A 279 1.86 6.19 -21.83
CA SER A 279 0.42 5.94 -21.73
C SER A 279 0.13 4.67 -20.92
N TRP A 280 0.94 3.63 -21.08
CA TRP A 280 0.84 2.41 -20.27
C TRP A 280 1.03 2.66 -18.78
N VAL A 281 2.05 3.44 -18.39
CA VAL A 281 2.27 3.82 -16.99
C VAL A 281 1.06 4.57 -16.45
N GLN A 282 0.53 5.52 -17.22
CA GLN A 282 -0.63 6.31 -16.80
C GLN A 282 -1.88 5.43 -16.61
N ALA A 283 -2.16 4.55 -17.57
CA ALA A 283 -3.30 3.63 -17.49
C ALA A 283 -3.23 2.71 -16.26
N VAL A 284 -2.06 2.13 -15.95
CA VAL A 284 -1.87 1.29 -14.76
C VAL A 284 -2.06 2.11 -13.48
N LYS A 285 -1.50 3.33 -13.40
CA LYS A 285 -1.68 4.23 -12.25
C LYS A 285 -3.15 4.59 -12.03
N ASP A 286 -3.89 4.89 -13.08
CA ASP A 286 -5.30 5.25 -12.99
C ASP A 286 -6.14 4.06 -12.51
N MET A 287 -5.85 2.85 -12.98
CA MET A 287 -6.48 1.62 -12.50
C MET A 287 -6.13 1.34 -11.02
N ALA A 288 -4.85 1.49 -10.64
CA ALA A 288 -4.40 1.30 -9.26
C ALA A 288 -5.09 2.29 -8.31
N ALA A 289 -5.24 3.56 -8.71
CA ALA A 289 -5.91 4.60 -7.93
C ALA A 289 -7.41 4.35 -7.74
N VAL A 290 -8.02 3.46 -8.53
CA VAL A 290 -9.39 2.97 -8.31
C VAL A 290 -9.39 1.80 -7.35
N VAL A 291 -8.62 0.76 -7.68
CA VAL A 291 -8.63 -0.54 -7.00
C VAL A 291 -8.08 -0.47 -5.58
N PHE A 292 -7.10 0.39 -5.34
CA PHE A 292 -6.47 0.59 -4.02
C PHE A 292 -6.90 1.90 -3.36
N SER A 293 -8.06 2.45 -3.76
CA SER A 293 -8.64 3.61 -3.06
C SER A 293 -9.05 3.23 -1.63
N MET A 294 -9.02 4.23 -0.73
CA MET A 294 -9.37 4.04 0.69
C MET A 294 -10.67 3.23 0.81
N PRO A 295 -10.65 2.13 1.57
CA PRO A 295 -11.79 1.25 1.64
C PRO A 295 -12.90 1.85 2.50
N THR A 296 -14.13 1.67 2.05
CA THR A 296 -15.32 1.79 2.88
C THR A 296 -15.64 0.41 3.43
N VAL A 297 -15.78 0.29 4.74
CA VAL A 297 -16.23 -0.96 5.38
C VAL A 297 -17.75 -1.03 5.27
N LEU A 298 -18.27 -2.02 4.54
CA LEU A 298 -19.70 -2.29 4.56
C LEU A 298 -20.04 -3.16 5.77
N GLN A 299 -21.00 -2.71 6.57
CA GLN A 299 -21.52 -3.45 7.72
C GLN A 299 -23.04 -3.59 7.59
N CYS A 300 -23.56 -4.78 7.91
CA CYS A 300 -24.99 -4.98 8.15
C CYS A 300 -25.23 -4.83 9.66
N THR A 301 -25.76 -3.69 10.08
CA THR A 301 -26.34 -3.49 11.41
C THR A 301 -27.82 -3.20 11.26
N GLY A 302 -28.66 -4.01 11.91
CA GLY A 302 -30.11 -3.87 11.87
C GLY A 302 -30.73 -4.28 13.19
N TYR A 303 -31.84 -3.64 13.53
CA TYR A 303 -32.73 -4.04 14.62
C TYR A 303 -34.08 -4.41 14.00
N ALA A 304 -34.71 -5.49 14.47
CA ALA A 304 -36.11 -5.73 14.16
C ALA A 304 -36.94 -4.78 15.04
N ASP A 305 -37.74 -3.91 14.42
CA ASP A 305 -38.78 -3.18 15.15
C ASP A 305 -39.92 -4.16 15.47
N MET A 306 -40.05 -4.53 16.76
CA MET A 306 -41.12 -5.41 17.24
C MET A 306 -42.34 -4.62 17.75
N SER A 307 -42.40 -3.29 17.55
CA SER A 307 -43.54 -2.47 18.02
C SER A 307 -44.90 -2.86 17.43
N THR A 308 -44.88 -3.56 16.29
CA THR A 308 -46.09 -4.13 15.65
C THR A 308 -46.32 -5.61 15.96
N ASP A 309 -45.44 -6.26 16.73
CA ASP A 309 -45.65 -7.64 17.16
C ASP A 309 -46.81 -7.68 18.17
N PRO A 310 -47.84 -8.53 17.94
CA PRO A 310 -48.96 -8.67 18.87
C PRO A 310 -48.52 -8.93 20.32
N ILE A 311 -47.39 -9.64 20.52
CA ILE A 311 -46.83 -9.93 21.83
C ILE A 311 -46.27 -8.66 22.48
N CYS A 312 -45.54 -7.81 21.75
CA CYS A 312 -45.06 -6.53 22.27
C CYS A 312 -46.20 -5.54 22.56
N GLN A 313 -47.28 -5.57 21.78
CA GLN A 313 -48.49 -4.78 22.08
C GLN A 313 -49.25 -5.30 23.32
N LEU A 314 -49.18 -6.60 23.60
CA LEU A 314 -49.75 -7.21 24.80
C LEU A 314 -48.98 -6.85 26.09
N PHE A 315 -47.68 -6.57 26.00
CA PHE A 315 -46.81 -6.32 27.17
C PHE A 315 -46.40 -4.85 27.38
N GLY A 316 -46.89 -3.90 26.57
CA GLY A 316 -46.83 -2.47 26.90
C GLY A 316 -45.45 -1.81 26.83
N CYS A 317 -44.66 -2.08 25.79
CA CYS A 317 -43.38 -1.40 25.56
C CYS A 317 -43.57 0.01 24.98
N LYS A 318 -44.01 0.99 25.80
CA LYS A 318 -44.26 2.35 25.28
C LYS A 318 -43.25 3.43 25.67
N ASP A 319 -42.47 3.31 26.74
CA ASP A 319 -41.57 4.41 27.15
C ASP A 319 -40.38 3.92 27.99
N HIS A 320 -39.27 3.42 27.41
CA HIS A 320 -38.04 3.19 28.20
C HIS A 320 -36.75 3.53 27.43
N VAL A 321 -36.00 4.49 27.98
CA VAL A 321 -34.62 4.88 27.62
C VAL A 321 -33.71 4.29 28.69
N CYS A 322 -32.68 3.52 28.33
CA CYS A 322 -31.70 3.02 29.30
C CYS A 322 -30.26 3.42 28.92
N GLN A 323 -29.66 4.24 29.79
CA GLN A 323 -28.21 4.40 29.94
C GLN A 323 -27.75 3.69 31.22
N THR A 324 -26.50 3.23 31.16
CA THR A 324 -25.83 2.20 31.98
C THR A 324 -25.27 2.70 33.32
N ALA A 325 -25.52 1.97 34.41
CA ALA A 325 -24.62 1.89 35.58
C ALA A 325 -24.92 0.63 36.45
N PRO A 326 -23.93 0.08 37.19
CA PRO A 326 -24.06 -1.20 37.89
C PRO A 326 -24.75 -1.04 39.26
N GLY A 327 -25.87 -1.73 39.48
CA GLY A 327 -26.48 -1.81 40.82
C GLY A 327 -27.99 -2.07 40.93
N VAL A 328 -28.75 -2.20 39.85
CA VAL A 328 -30.22 -2.38 39.93
C VAL A 328 -30.67 -3.73 39.34
N LYS A 329 -31.52 -4.44 40.10
CA LYS A 329 -32.11 -5.75 39.73
C LYS A 329 -33.44 -5.61 38.99
N CYS A 330 -33.61 -6.55 38.06
CA CYS A 330 -34.80 -7.01 37.37
C CYS A 330 -35.58 -6.01 36.52
N GLY A 331 -35.52 -6.25 35.21
CA GLY A 331 -36.71 -6.26 34.37
C GLY A 331 -36.75 -5.21 33.29
N ASP A 332 -35.84 -5.27 32.30
CA ASP A 332 -35.99 -4.52 31.06
C ASP A 332 -35.65 -5.41 29.87
N CYS A 333 -36.68 -6.08 29.34
CA CYS A 333 -36.66 -6.64 27.99
C CYS A 333 -36.95 -5.52 26.99
N GLU A 334 -35.96 -4.71 26.64
CA GLU A 334 -35.83 -4.35 25.23
C GLU A 334 -35.30 -5.61 24.54
N ALA A 335 -36.16 -6.34 23.83
CA ALA A 335 -35.71 -7.37 22.90
C ALA A 335 -35.04 -6.70 21.68
N LYS A 336 -33.95 -5.96 21.91
CA LYS A 336 -32.98 -5.62 20.87
C LYS A 336 -32.26 -6.91 20.52
N VAL A 337 -32.88 -7.71 19.65
CA VAL A 337 -32.18 -8.81 18.99
C VAL A 337 -31.13 -8.16 18.11
N ALA A 338 -29.89 -8.11 18.61
CA ALA A 338 -28.74 -7.75 17.81
C ALA A 338 -28.65 -8.77 16.68
N ALA A 339 -28.93 -8.34 15.45
CA ALA A 339 -28.68 -9.16 14.28
C ALA A 339 -27.16 -9.26 14.10
N SER A 340 -26.54 -10.34 14.59
CA SER A 340 -25.16 -10.66 14.27
C SER A 340 -25.11 -11.16 12.83
N CYS A 341 -24.60 -10.33 11.92
CA CYS A 341 -24.35 -10.76 10.55
C CYS A 341 -23.07 -11.59 10.50
N ALA A 342 -23.08 -12.70 9.76
CA ALA A 342 -21.93 -13.58 9.60
C ALA A 342 -20.82 -13.01 8.69
N TRP A 343 -20.89 -11.71 8.34
CA TRP A 343 -19.84 -11.04 7.60
C TRP A 343 -19.02 -10.18 8.53
N ALA A 344 -17.77 -10.61 8.74
CA ALA A 344 -16.70 -9.73 9.15
C ALA A 344 -16.60 -8.62 8.08
N SER A 345 -16.76 -7.37 8.51
CA SER A 345 -16.40 -6.14 7.81
C SER A 345 -15.54 -6.34 6.56
N VAL A 346 -16.10 -6.12 5.36
CA VAL A 346 -15.33 -6.21 4.09
C VAL A 346 -14.92 -4.81 3.63
N PRO A 347 -13.61 -4.51 3.57
CA PRO A 347 -13.12 -3.26 3.02
C PRO A 347 -13.30 -3.24 1.50
N ILE A 348 -14.13 -2.30 1.02
CA ILE A 348 -14.40 -2.12 -0.42
C ILE A 348 -13.88 -0.75 -0.88
N PRO A 349 -13.07 -0.67 -1.96
CA PRO A 349 -12.57 0.57 -2.50
C PRO A 349 -13.71 1.54 -2.81
N ARG A 350 -13.66 2.75 -2.24
CA ARG A 350 -14.76 3.73 -2.34
C ARG A 350 -15.21 4.02 -3.77
N LYS A 351 -14.27 4.01 -4.71
CA LYS A 351 -14.56 4.26 -6.13
C LYS A 351 -15.38 3.15 -6.79
N LEU A 352 -15.30 1.90 -6.30
CA LEU A 352 -16.13 0.78 -6.80
C LEU A 352 -17.57 0.85 -6.33
N LEU A 353 -17.86 1.61 -5.26
CA LEU A 353 -19.21 1.82 -4.73
C LEU A 353 -20.01 2.88 -5.50
N SER A 354 -19.35 3.66 -6.38
CA SER A 354 -20.03 4.72 -7.12
C SER A 354 -20.89 4.14 -8.25
N PRO A 355 -22.21 4.41 -8.29
CA PRO A 355 -23.04 4.09 -9.45
C PRO A 355 -22.72 4.95 -10.68
N LEU A 356 -21.90 6.00 -10.54
CA LEU A 356 -21.43 6.88 -11.61
C LEU A 356 -20.04 6.46 -12.15
N PHE A 357 -19.78 5.15 -12.24
CA PHE A 357 -18.53 4.56 -12.72
C PHE A 357 -18.32 4.72 -14.25
N ASP A 358 -18.86 5.78 -14.84
CA ASP A 358 -18.90 6.03 -16.28
C ASP A 358 -17.80 6.98 -16.77
N ARG A 359 -16.81 7.30 -15.93
CA ARG A 359 -15.60 7.91 -16.47
C ARG A 359 -14.79 6.83 -17.19
N PRO A 360 -14.54 6.95 -18.51
CA PRO A 360 -13.59 6.09 -19.18
C PRO A 360 -12.26 6.25 -18.45
N ILE A 361 -11.66 5.15 -18.00
CA ILE A 361 -10.21 5.14 -17.83
C ILE A 361 -9.70 5.26 -19.26
N TYR A 362 -9.18 6.43 -19.62
CA TYR A 362 -8.64 6.66 -20.96
C TYR A 362 -7.43 5.73 -21.11
N ILE A 363 -7.58 4.72 -21.98
CA ILE A 363 -6.51 3.83 -22.43
C ILE A 363 -5.83 4.48 -23.64
#